data_AF-A0A1G6WSW9-F1
#
_entry.id   AF-A0A1G6WSW9-F1
#
_cell.length_a   1.000
_cell.length_b   1.000
_cell.length_c   1.000
_cell.angle_alpha   90.00
_cell.angle_beta   90.00
_cell.angle_gamma   90.00
#
_symmetry.space_group_name_H-M   'P 1'
#
loop_
_entity.id
_entity.type
_entity.pdbx_description
1 polymer ?
#
loop_
_entity_poly.entity_id
_entity_poly.type
_entity_poly.pdbx_seq_one_letter_code
_entity_poly.pdbx_strand_id
1 'polypeptide(L)'
;MSRVVVFGLGGAIAMTSSPSGGVVPALSAEDLVAAFPGWLRRASRSRSRSRTFGACPGASLSFEDVYALAEAVRQRFTDGADGVVITQGTDTIEETAFLLGLLHACSEPVVVTGAMRNPTLAGADDPANLLAAVQTAAGATARDLGALVVFADEIHAAARVRKTTPPAARATPGPLRGEEDHRAR
;
A
#
# COMPACT_ATOMS: atom_id res chain seq x y z
N MET A 1 -9.32 -1.98 -20.38
CA MET A 1 -9.06 -2.49 -19.02
C MET A 1 -7.65 -2.08 -18.67
N SER A 2 -7.45 -1.35 -17.57
CA SER A 2 -6.14 -0.84 -17.16
C SER A 2 -5.27 -1.99 -16.63
N ARG A 3 -4.00 -2.04 -17.00
CA ARG A 3 -3.00 -3.04 -16.59
C ARG A 3 -2.20 -2.54 -15.38
N VAL A 4 -2.63 -2.94 -14.18
CA VAL A 4 -1.93 -2.59 -12.93
C VAL A 4 -0.95 -3.69 -12.53
N VAL A 5 0.30 -3.30 -12.23
CA VAL A 5 1.35 -4.20 -11.71
C VAL A 5 1.59 -3.95 -10.23
N VAL A 6 1.74 -5.01 -9.45
CA VAL A 6 1.96 -4.93 -7.99
C VAL A 6 3.37 -5.41 -7.63
N PHE A 7 4.08 -4.60 -6.84
CA PHE A 7 5.36 -4.94 -6.22
C PHE A 7 5.20 -5.12 -4.70
N GLY A 8 5.97 -6.05 -4.13
CA GLY A 8 6.05 -6.25 -2.69
C GLY A 8 7.45 -6.01 -2.18
N LEU A 9 7.59 -5.13 -1.20
CA LEU A 9 8.83 -4.82 -0.48
C LEU A 9 8.85 -5.42 0.93
N GLY A 10 7.80 -6.14 1.33
CA GLY A 10 7.65 -6.71 2.67
C GLY A 10 6.82 -5.83 3.61
N GLY A 11 7.02 -6.00 4.92
CA GLY A 11 6.18 -5.38 5.95
C GLY A 11 4.89 -6.15 6.23
N ALA A 12 4.08 -5.69 7.20
CA ALA A 12 2.90 -6.41 7.72
C ALA A 12 1.94 -6.91 6.62
N ILE A 13 1.82 -6.16 5.52
CA ILE A 13 0.98 -6.49 4.35
C ILE A 13 1.44 -7.74 3.58
N ALA A 14 2.70 -8.16 3.69
CA ALA A 14 3.24 -9.36 3.05
C ALA A 14 3.38 -10.56 4.02
N MET A 15 2.89 -10.40 5.26
CA MET A 15 3.04 -11.37 6.32
C MET A 15 1.79 -12.25 6.42
N THR A 16 1.95 -13.54 6.70
CA THR A 16 0.85 -14.46 6.98
C THR A 16 1.15 -15.30 8.21
N SER A 17 0.13 -15.86 8.85
CA SER A 17 0.27 -16.70 10.03
C SER A 17 1.10 -17.96 9.73
N SER A 18 2.14 -18.20 10.51
CA SER A 18 2.83 -19.48 10.54
C SER A 18 1.99 -20.52 11.29
N PRO A 19 1.97 -21.80 10.86
CA PRO A 19 1.36 -22.91 11.61
C PRO A 19 1.88 -23.06 13.04
N SER A 20 3.08 -22.55 13.33
CA SER A 20 3.73 -22.59 14.64
C SER A 20 3.39 -21.42 15.58
N GLY A 21 2.53 -20.49 15.17
CA GLY A 21 2.20 -19.28 15.92
C GLY A 21 3.25 -18.19 15.71
N GLY A 22 2.90 -17.17 14.91
CA GLY A 22 3.79 -16.08 14.51
C GLY A 22 3.39 -15.56 13.12
N VAL A 23 4.03 -14.49 12.66
CA VAL A 23 3.81 -13.95 11.30
C VAL A 23 5.09 -14.10 10.49
N VAL A 24 5.00 -14.70 9.31
CA VAL A 24 6.11 -14.96 8.39
C VAL A 24 5.87 -14.23 7.06
N PRO A 25 6.91 -13.69 6.40
CA PRO A 25 6.76 -13.14 5.05
C PRO A 25 6.43 -14.29 4.11
N ALA A 26 5.20 -14.37 3.60
CA ALA A 26 4.81 -15.48 2.74
C ALA A 26 3.77 -15.16 1.66
N LEU A 27 3.30 -13.91 1.56
CA LEU A 27 2.39 -13.53 0.48
C LEU A 27 3.17 -12.93 -0.69
N SER A 28 3.12 -13.58 -1.85
CA SER A 28 3.53 -12.97 -3.11
C SER A 28 2.51 -11.91 -3.55
N ALA A 29 2.89 -11.03 -4.48
CA ALA A 29 1.91 -10.07 -5.00
C ALA A 29 0.75 -10.77 -5.75
N GLU A 30 0.96 -11.98 -6.29
CA GLU A 30 -0.12 -12.84 -6.79
C GLU A 30 -1.08 -13.27 -5.69
N ASP A 31 -0.57 -13.66 -4.51
CA ASP A 31 -1.41 -14.09 -3.38
C ASP A 31 -2.24 -12.92 -2.85
N LEU A 32 -1.64 -11.72 -2.78
CA LEU A 32 -2.35 -10.49 -2.42
C LEU A 32 -3.44 -10.13 -3.44
N VAL A 33 -3.17 -10.31 -4.74
CA VAL A 33 -4.15 -10.06 -5.79
C VAL A 33 -5.23 -11.16 -5.82
N ALA A 34 -4.91 -12.40 -5.46
CA ALA A 34 -5.84 -13.52 -5.43
C ALA A 34 -6.95 -13.32 -4.39
N ALA A 35 -6.66 -12.59 -3.31
CA ALA A 35 -7.63 -12.23 -2.28
C ALA A 35 -8.73 -11.26 -2.78
N PHE A 36 -8.56 -10.63 -3.96
CA PHE A 36 -9.53 -9.68 -4.47
C PHE A 36 -10.79 -10.31 -5.08
N PRO A 37 -11.92 -9.58 -5.09
CA PRO A 37 -13.09 -9.91 -5.89
C PRO A 37 -12.73 -10.13 -7.37
N GLY A 38 -13.41 -11.07 -8.02
CA GLY A 38 -12.99 -11.58 -9.33
C GLY A 38 -12.99 -10.57 -10.48
N TRP A 39 -13.72 -9.45 -10.37
CA TRP A 39 -13.66 -8.37 -11.35
C TRP A 39 -12.38 -7.54 -11.23
N LEU A 40 -11.86 -7.35 -10.01
CA LEU A 40 -10.62 -6.63 -9.78
C LEU A 40 -9.41 -7.48 -10.15
N ARG A 41 -9.45 -8.79 -9.90
CA ARG A 41 -8.42 -9.73 -10.39
C ARG A 41 -8.24 -9.68 -11.92
N ARG A 42 -9.32 -9.41 -12.66
CA ARG A 42 -9.26 -9.29 -14.12
C ARG A 42 -8.66 -7.96 -14.59
N ALA A 43 -8.77 -6.90 -13.79
CA ALA A 43 -8.14 -5.60 -14.05
C ALA A 43 -6.64 -5.64 -13.64
N SER A 44 -6.33 -6.28 -12.52
CA SER A 44 -4.96 -6.45 -12.04
C SER A 44 -4.28 -7.63 -12.75
N ARG A 45 -3.68 -7.40 -13.92
CA ARG A 45 -2.71 -8.37 -14.46
C ARG A 45 -1.44 -8.31 -13.62
N SER A 46 -1.41 -9.07 -12.53
CA SER A 46 -0.21 -9.26 -11.71
C SER A 46 0.87 -9.94 -12.55
N ARG A 47 1.96 -9.22 -12.81
CA ARG A 47 3.26 -9.83 -13.03
C ARG A 47 4.10 -9.42 -11.85
N SER A 48 4.07 -10.19 -10.76
CA SER A 48 4.99 -9.93 -9.67
C SER A 48 6.41 -10.14 -10.15
N ARG A 49 7.26 -9.19 -9.83
CA ARG A 49 8.58 -9.54 -9.35
C ARG A 49 8.53 -9.25 -7.86
N SER A 50 8.25 -10.28 -7.07
CA SER A 50 8.64 -10.24 -5.67
C SER A 50 10.17 -10.22 -5.64
N ARG A 51 10.76 -9.03 -5.49
CA ARG A 51 12.08 -8.91 -4.88
C ARG A 51 11.78 -8.55 -3.44
N THR A 52 11.75 -9.55 -2.56
CA THR A 52 11.81 -9.30 -1.13
C THR A 52 13.15 -8.63 -0.85
N PHE A 53 13.15 -7.31 -0.68
CA PHE A 53 14.30 -6.57 -0.19
C PHE A 53 14.37 -6.77 1.32
N GLY A 54 15.05 -7.84 1.74
CA GLY A 54 15.37 -8.11 3.14
C GLY A 54 14.17 -8.47 4.02
N ALA A 55 14.09 -9.74 4.46
CA ALA A 55 13.15 -10.18 5.49
C ALA A 55 13.61 -9.78 6.90
N CYS A 56 13.94 -8.49 7.11
CA CYS A 56 14.37 -7.99 8.42
C CYS A 56 13.21 -7.25 9.12
N PRO A 57 12.90 -7.57 10.39
CA PRO A 57 12.01 -6.74 11.21
C PRO A 57 12.68 -5.36 11.40
N GLY A 58 12.22 -4.37 10.64
CA GLY A 58 12.85 -3.05 10.55
C GLY A 58 13.59 -2.82 9.25
N ALA A 59 12.92 -3.05 8.10
CA ALA A 59 13.48 -2.83 6.77
C ALA A 59 13.76 -1.33 6.55
N SER A 60 14.94 -0.87 6.96
CA SER A 60 15.55 0.35 6.44
C SER A 60 15.88 0.10 4.97
N LEU A 61 14.92 0.35 4.07
CA LEU A 61 15.21 0.37 2.64
C LEU A 61 16.33 1.38 2.40
N SER A 62 17.41 0.93 1.76
CA SER A 62 18.47 1.84 1.34
C SER A 62 17.99 2.69 0.16
N PHE A 63 18.69 3.80 -0.09
CA PHE A 63 18.42 4.60 -1.29
C PHE A 63 18.61 3.76 -2.56
N GLU A 64 19.61 2.88 -2.57
CA GLU A 64 19.90 1.96 -3.66
C GLU A 64 18.74 0.99 -3.92
N ASP A 65 18.05 0.52 -2.87
CA ASP A 65 16.87 -0.34 -3.01
C ASP A 65 15.71 0.42 -3.66
N VAL A 66 15.45 1.65 -3.21
CA VAL A 66 14.38 2.49 -3.78
C VAL A 66 14.70 2.91 -5.21
N TYR A 67 15.97 3.18 -5.52
CA TYR A 67 16.41 3.46 -6.89
C TYR A 67 16.24 2.24 -7.80
N ALA A 68 16.64 1.05 -7.35
CA ALA A 68 16.43 -0.19 -8.09
C ALA A 68 14.94 -0.49 -8.31
N LEU A 69 14.09 -0.16 -7.34
CA LEU A 69 12.64 -0.21 -7.47
C LEU A 69 12.14 0.77 -8.52
N ALA A 70 12.56 2.04 -8.49
CA ALA A 70 12.17 3.04 -9.47
C ALA A 70 12.49 2.60 -10.91
N GLU A 71 13.66 2.01 -11.13
CA GLU A 71 14.04 1.44 -12.43
C GLU A 71 13.16 0.25 -12.83
N ALA A 72 12.83 -0.63 -11.88
CA ALA A 72 11.90 -1.73 -12.13
C ALA A 72 10.49 -1.23 -12.49
N VAL A 73 10.01 -0.18 -11.82
CA VAL A 73 8.73 0.48 -12.10
C VAL A 73 8.73 1.10 -13.49
N ARG A 74 9.78 1.86 -13.84
CA ARG A 74 9.96 2.45 -15.17
C ARG A 74 9.90 1.40 -16.27
N GLN A 75 10.54 0.25 -16.08
CA GLN A 75 10.46 -0.85 -17.03
C GLN A 75 9.02 -1.36 -17.23
N ARG A 76 8.19 -1.37 -16.19
CA ARG A 76 6.78 -1.80 -16.34
C ARG A 76 5.95 -0.84 -17.16
N PHE A 77 6.21 0.45 -17.05
CA PHE A 77 5.59 1.45 -17.91
C PHE A 77 6.06 1.29 -19.36
N THR A 78 7.35 1.07 -19.61
CA THR A 78 7.87 0.71 -20.94
C THR A 78 7.22 -0.55 -21.51
N ASP A 79 6.96 -1.56 -20.67
CA ASP A 79 6.26 -2.79 -21.07
C ASP A 79 4.75 -2.55 -21.36
N GLY A 80 4.20 -1.35 -21.09
CA GLY A 80 2.80 -0.97 -21.29
C GLY A 80 1.88 -1.12 -20.07
N ALA A 81 2.38 -0.91 -18.84
CA ALA A 81 1.54 -0.89 -17.64
C ALA A 81 0.82 0.46 -17.55
N ASP A 82 -0.43 0.45 -17.09
CA ASP A 82 -1.23 1.67 -16.93
C ASP A 82 -1.07 2.28 -15.53
N GLY A 83 -0.51 1.53 -14.58
CA GLY A 83 -0.27 1.96 -13.21
C GLY A 83 0.50 0.90 -12.42
N VAL A 84 1.12 1.33 -11.32
CA VAL A 84 1.88 0.46 -10.41
C VAL A 84 1.42 0.64 -8.97
N VAL A 85 1.33 -0.47 -8.23
CA VAL A 85 1.14 -0.49 -6.78
C VAL A 85 2.37 -1.10 -6.10
N ILE A 86 2.81 -0.52 -4.99
CA ILE A 86 3.94 -0.98 -4.18
C ILE A 86 3.42 -1.21 -2.76
N THR A 87 3.63 -2.40 -2.23
CA THR A 87 3.26 -2.77 -0.87
C THR A 87 4.49 -2.79 0.03
N GLN A 88 4.42 -2.09 1.17
CA GLN A 88 5.54 -1.92 2.10
C GLN A 88 5.05 -1.86 3.56
N GLY A 89 5.96 -2.06 4.51
CA GLY A 89 5.79 -1.62 5.89
C GLY A 89 5.64 -0.09 6.00
N THR A 90 4.91 0.36 7.01
CA THR A 90 4.54 1.78 7.15
C THR A 90 5.61 2.65 7.81
N ASP A 91 6.73 2.09 8.25
CA ASP A 91 7.74 2.83 9.01
C ASP A 91 8.54 3.82 8.16
N THR A 92 8.75 3.50 6.88
CA THR A 92 9.50 4.33 5.92
C THR A 92 8.71 4.62 4.64
N ILE A 93 7.38 4.55 4.72
CA ILE A 93 6.50 4.66 3.54
C ILE A 93 6.55 6.07 2.92
N GLU A 94 6.74 7.11 3.75
CA GLU A 94 6.82 8.50 3.30
C GLU A 94 8.12 8.75 2.54
N GLU A 95 9.26 8.24 3.00
CA GLU A 95 10.56 8.37 2.34
C GLU A 95 10.59 7.62 1.01
N THR A 96 10.08 6.39 0.98
CA THR A 96 10.00 5.61 -0.27
C THR A 96 9.08 6.29 -1.28
N ALA A 97 7.90 6.74 -0.87
CA ALA A 97 6.98 7.44 -1.75
C ALA A 97 7.58 8.75 -2.28
N PHE A 98 8.25 9.51 -1.41
CA PHE A 98 8.91 10.76 -1.78
C PHE A 98 10.01 10.54 -2.83
N LEU A 99 10.90 9.57 -2.59
CA LEU A 99 11.97 9.20 -3.52
C LEU A 99 11.42 8.73 -4.87
N LEU A 100 10.38 7.89 -4.87
CA LEU A 100 9.70 7.49 -6.10
C LEU A 100 9.08 8.68 -6.82
N GLY A 101 8.50 9.63 -6.09
CA GLY A 101 7.95 10.86 -6.66
C GLY A 101 9.01 11.75 -7.33
N LEU A 102 10.26 11.73 -6.85
CA LEU A 102 11.37 12.45 -7.49
C LEU A 102 11.93 11.71 -8.71
N LEU A 103 11.93 10.37 -8.68
CA LEU A 103 12.51 9.53 -9.73
C LEU A 103 11.51 9.21 -10.86
N HIS A 104 10.21 9.36 -10.62
CA HIS A 104 9.16 9.06 -11.57
C HIS A 104 8.80 10.28 -12.42
N ALA A 105 9.01 10.17 -13.73
CA ALA A 105 8.76 11.25 -14.68
C ALA A 105 7.62 10.94 -15.67
N CYS A 106 6.94 9.80 -15.54
CA CYS A 106 5.88 9.40 -16.45
C CYS A 106 4.49 9.83 -15.95
N SER A 107 3.49 9.79 -16.82
CA SER A 107 2.11 10.19 -16.48
C SER A 107 1.35 9.08 -15.75
N GLU A 108 1.79 7.83 -15.85
CA GLU A 108 1.20 6.69 -15.17
C GLU A 108 1.33 6.80 -13.64
N PRO A 109 0.29 6.47 -12.85
CA PRO A 109 0.35 6.55 -11.40
C PRO A 109 1.27 5.48 -10.78
N VAL A 110 2.04 5.90 -9.77
CA VAL A 110 2.77 5.02 -8.86
C VAL A 110 2.14 5.15 -7.48
N VAL A 111 1.55 4.08 -6.96
CA VAL A 111 0.83 4.09 -5.68
C VAL A 111 1.57 3.23 -4.67
N VAL A 112 1.94 3.80 -3.53
CA VAL A 112 2.51 3.08 -2.40
C VAL A 112 1.43 2.86 -1.35
N THR A 113 1.39 1.67 -0.76
CA THR A 113 0.44 1.32 0.28
C THR A 113 1.04 0.34 1.29
N GLY A 114 0.37 0.15 2.41
CA GLY A 114 0.80 -0.73 3.49
C GLY A 114 -0.34 -1.06 4.44
N ALA A 115 -0.02 -1.62 5.59
CA ALA A 115 -0.97 -1.91 6.65
C ALA A 115 -0.35 -1.61 8.01
N MET A 116 -1.16 -1.11 8.95
CA MET A 116 -0.75 -0.87 10.34
C MET A 116 -1.12 -2.03 11.26
N ARG A 117 -2.13 -2.84 10.89
CA ARG A 117 -2.60 -3.96 11.71
C ARG A 117 -2.10 -5.28 11.16
N ASN A 118 -1.91 -6.23 12.07
CA ASN A 118 -1.53 -7.58 11.70
C ASN A 118 -2.69 -8.22 10.91
N PRO A 119 -2.43 -8.85 9.74
CA PRO A 119 -3.46 -9.49 8.92
C PRO A 119 -4.21 -10.61 9.64
N THR A 120 -3.68 -11.14 10.74
CA THR A 120 -4.35 -12.17 11.56
C THR A 120 -5.33 -11.61 12.60
N LEU A 121 -5.37 -10.28 12.80
CA LEU A 121 -6.25 -9.63 13.78
C LEU A 121 -7.58 -9.20 13.16
N ALA A 122 -8.63 -9.20 13.98
CA ALA A 122 -9.91 -8.59 13.60
C ALA A 122 -9.69 -7.09 13.29
N GLY A 123 -10.17 -6.66 12.13
CA GLY A 123 -10.02 -5.28 11.66
C GLY A 123 -8.72 -4.99 10.91
N ALA A 124 -8.06 -6.02 10.35
CA ALA A 124 -6.94 -5.87 9.42
C ALA A 124 -7.25 -4.87 8.29
N ASP A 125 -6.30 -3.97 8.00
CA ASP A 125 -6.44 -2.87 7.05
C ASP A 125 -5.79 -3.14 5.69
N ASP A 126 -5.01 -4.21 5.56
CA ASP A 126 -4.33 -4.59 4.32
C ASP A 126 -5.27 -4.80 3.11
N PRO A 127 -6.43 -5.48 3.20
CA PRO A 127 -7.23 -5.73 2.00
C PRO A 127 -7.89 -4.46 1.48
N ALA A 128 -8.32 -3.57 2.39
CA ALA A 128 -8.94 -2.30 2.06
C ALA A 128 -7.92 -1.34 1.43
N ASN A 129 -6.76 -1.16 2.08
CA ASN A 129 -5.70 -0.30 1.57
C ASN A 129 -5.20 -0.77 0.20
N LEU A 130 -5.01 -2.08 0.02
CA LEU A 130 -4.55 -2.64 -1.24
C LEU A 130 -5.60 -2.51 -2.36
N LEU A 131 -6.88 -2.76 -2.06
CA LEU A 131 -7.98 -2.55 -3.00
C LEU A 131 -8.02 -1.10 -3.48
N ALA A 132 -7.99 -0.14 -2.56
CA ALA A 132 -8.01 1.28 -2.86
C ALA A 132 -6.77 1.71 -3.67
N ALA A 133 -5.60 1.15 -3.36
CA ALA A 133 -4.36 1.42 -4.10
C ALA A 133 -4.45 0.93 -5.55
N VAL A 134 -4.97 -0.28 -5.78
CA VAL A 134 -5.19 -0.83 -7.13
C VAL A 134 -6.21 -0.01 -7.90
N GLN A 135 -7.31 0.40 -7.28
CA GLN A 135 -8.32 1.26 -7.92
C GLN A 135 -7.73 2.61 -8.32
N THR A 136 -6.92 3.21 -7.44
CA THR A 136 -6.22 4.46 -7.70
C THR A 136 -5.25 4.31 -8.86
N ALA A 137 -4.43 3.25 -8.87
CA ALA A 137 -3.48 2.97 -9.94
C ALA A 137 -4.16 2.65 -11.29
N ALA A 138 -5.41 2.15 -11.27
CA ALA A 138 -6.19 1.90 -12.49
C ALA A 138 -6.94 3.13 -13.01
N GLY A 139 -7.08 4.18 -12.18
CA GLY A 139 -7.94 5.34 -12.42
C GLY A 139 -7.28 6.41 -13.29
N ALA A 140 -8.00 6.90 -14.29
CA ALA A 140 -7.51 7.97 -15.17
C ALA A 140 -7.25 9.29 -14.43
N THR A 141 -7.98 9.54 -13.33
CA THR A 141 -7.82 10.75 -12.50
C THR A 141 -6.51 10.77 -11.69
N ALA A 142 -5.81 9.65 -11.57
CA ALA A 142 -4.52 9.56 -10.90
C ALA A 142 -3.33 9.85 -11.83
N ARG A 143 -3.56 9.99 -13.14
CA ARG A 143 -2.49 10.34 -14.08
C ARG A 143 -1.97 11.74 -13.79
N ASP A 144 -0.68 11.93 -14.05
CA ASP A 144 0.06 13.20 -13.85
C ASP A 144 0.12 13.68 -12.38
N LEU A 145 -0.33 12.87 -11.43
CA LEU A 145 -0.20 13.16 -9.99
C LEU A 145 1.11 12.66 -9.38
N GLY A 146 1.93 11.96 -10.17
CA GLY A 146 3.20 11.37 -9.74
C GLY A 146 3.02 10.19 -8.79
N ALA A 147 3.86 10.14 -7.74
CA ALA A 147 3.75 9.12 -6.70
C ALA A 147 2.69 9.51 -5.65
N LEU A 148 1.87 8.54 -5.26
CA LEU A 148 0.79 8.66 -4.30
C LEU A 148 0.96 7.66 -3.17
N VAL A 149 0.46 8.00 -1.98
CA VAL A 149 0.26 7.04 -0.89
C VAL A 149 -1.23 6.84 -0.69
N VAL A 150 -1.69 5.59 -0.74
CA VAL A 150 -3.08 5.24 -0.42
C VAL A 150 -3.10 4.49 0.89
N PHE A 151 -3.78 5.08 1.87
CA PHE A 151 -3.82 4.57 3.24
C PHE A 151 -5.08 5.06 3.96
N ALA A 152 -5.75 4.18 4.71
CA ALA A 152 -6.90 4.54 5.54
C ALA A 152 -8.00 5.32 4.80
N ASP A 153 -8.37 4.83 3.60
CA ASP A 153 -9.37 5.42 2.70
C ASP A 153 -9.02 6.82 2.14
N GLU A 154 -7.77 7.26 2.28
CA GLU A 154 -7.27 8.53 1.76
C GLU A 154 -6.19 8.35 0.69
N ILE A 155 -6.11 9.31 -0.23
CA ILE A 155 -5.08 9.41 -1.27
C ILE A 155 -4.23 10.64 -0.97
N HIS A 156 -2.94 10.43 -0.73
CA HIS A 156 -2.00 11.49 -0.37
C HIS A 156 -0.96 11.68 -1.48
N ALA A 157 -0.62 12.94 -1.75
CA ALA A 157 0.55 13.25 -2.57
C ALA A 157 1.83 12.84 -1.82
N ALA A 158 2.72 12.08 -2.47
CA ALA A 158 3.96 11.63 -1.85
C ALA A 158 4.82 12.77 -1.28
N ALA A 159 4.79 13.94 -1.93
CA ALA A 159 5.52 15.13 -1.50
C ALA A 159 5.04 15.75 -0.17
N ARG A 160 3.89 15.32 0.36
CA ARG A 160 3.23 15.95 1.52
C ARG A 160 2.76 14.98 2.60
N VAL A 161 2.88 13.67 2.37
CA VAL A 161 2.43 12.66 3.32
C VAL A 161 3.41 12.55 4.48
N ARG A 162 2.87 12.35 5.69
CA ARG A 162 3.66 12.06 6.89
C ARG A 162 2.87 11.17 7.84
N LYS A 163 3.49 10.10 8.33
CA LYS A 163 2.94 9.23 9.37
C LYS A 163 3.01 9.97 10.71
N THR A 164 1.85 10.29 11.27
CA THR A 164 1.75 11.04 12.54
C THR A 164 1.51 10.15 13.76
N THR A 165 1.06 8.91 13.54
CA THR A 165 0.52 8.05 14.61
C THR A 165 1.06 6.62 14.49
N PRO A 166 1.70 6.06 15.54
CA PRO A 166 2.07 4.65 15.56
C PRO A 166 0.85 3.71 15.74
N PRO A 167 0.97 2.40 15.48
CA PRO A 167 -0.14 1.42 15.46
C PRO A 167 -1.07 1.41 16.68
N ALA A 168 -0.59 1.84 17.85
CA ALA A 168 -1.35 1.84 19.10
C ALA A 168 -1.99 3.20 19.47
N ALA A 169 -1.80 4.25 18.67
CA ALA A 169 -2.09 5.62 19.12
C ALA A 169 -3.37 6.26 18.54
N ARG A 170 -4.29 5.49 17.92
CA ARG A 170 -5.66 5.97 17.71
C ARG A 170 -6.48 5.78 19.00
N ALA A 171 -6.06 6.45 20.06
CA ALA A 171 -6.94 6.77 21.17
C ALA A 171 -7.83 7.94 20.71
N THR A 172 -9.13 7.72 20.71
CA THR A 172 -10.16 8.73 20.40
C THR A 172 -9.92 10.03 21.18
N PRO A 173 -9.91 11.21 20.56
CA PRO A 173 -10.20 12.42 21.30
C PRO A 173 -11.72 12.53 21.43
N GLY A 174 -12.25 12.15 22.59
CA GLY A 174 -13.59 12.57 23.02
C GLY A 174 -14.49 11.44 23.55
N PRO A 175 -15.23 11.69 24.65
CA PRO A 175 -16.17 10.73 25.18
C PRO A 175 -17.32 10.52 24.18
N LEU A 176 -17.75 9.28 24.01
CA LEU A 176 -19.06 8.95 23.46
C LEU A 176 -20.12 9.48 24.45
N ARG A 177 -20.42 10.79 24.42
CA ARG A 177 -21.61 11.35 25.07
C ARG A 177 -22.77 11.22 24.10
N GLY A 178 -23.60 10.20 24.33
CA GLY A 178 -25.01 10.31 23.98
C GLY A 178 -25.67 11.27 24.97
N GLU A 179 -25.79 12.54 24.61
CA GLU A 179 -26.76 13.42 25.25
C GLU A 179 -28.09 13.22 24.52
N GLU A 180 -28.84 12.19 24.95
CA GLU A 180 -30.28 12.16 24.71
C GLU A 180 -30.93 13.06 25.76
N ASP A 181 -31.07 14.34 25.42
CA ASP A 181 -31.91 15.29 26.15
C ASP A 181 -33.38 14.90 25.97
N HIS A 182 -33.85 13.96 26.78
CA HIS A 182 -35.28 13.72 26.96
C HIS A 182 -35.86 14.71 27.97
N ARG A 183 -36.00 15.95 27.51
CA ARG A 183 -37.03 16.88 28.01
C ARG A 183 -38.05 17.17 26.91
N ALA A 184 -39.02 16.28 26.78
CA ALA A 184 -40.36 16.62 26.31
C ALA A 184 -41.36 15.56 26.79
N ARG A 185 -41.83 15.72 28.03
CA ARG A 185 -43.23 15.61 28.47
C ARG A 185 -43.34 15.74 29.99
#